data_AF-A0A1V4YKM3-F1
#
_entry.id   AF-A0A1V4YKM3-F1
#
_cell.length_a   1.000
_cell.length_b   1.000
_cell.length_c   1.000
_cell.angle_alpha   90.00
_cell.angle_beta   90.00
_cell.angle_gamma   90.00
#
_symmetry.space_group_name_H-M   'P 1'
#
loop_
_entity.id
_entity.type
_entity.pdbx_description
1 polymer ?
#
loop_
_entity_poly.entity_id
_entity_poly.type
_entity_poly.pdbx_seq_one_letter_code
_entity_poly.pdbx_strand_id
1 'polypeptide(L)'
;MAKTNVIGISGNPKGEISLPEIFNESYRPDLIKKAVLAAQAKRYQPYGPRLYAGMETSAVSWGSGRGVAQIPRIVTGSRAARVPQAVGGRAAHPPKPEADRTEKVNKKERRLAIRSAVSATANAELVRARGHKFEQSVQLPLVAENAVQDLTKTKEVVQFLKAAGVFEDVLRAKEGRNIRAGRGKLRGRRYKNRKSLLIVADEDSALFNSARNLAGVDVVSVSSISTELLAPGTHAGRLTIWTESAIAALEGMFV
;
A
#
# COMPACT_ATOMS: atom_id res chain seq x y z
N MET A 1 7.89 -29.16 -9.92
CA MET A 1 7.23 -27.85 -10.13
C MET A 1 5.73 -28.03 -9.95
N ALA A 2 5.08 -27.20 -9.15
CA ALA A 2 3.64 -27.23 -9.02
C ALA A 2 3.00 -26.80 -10.35
N LYS A 3 1.85 -27.40 -10.71
CA LYS A 3 1.09 -27.03 -11.90
C LYS A 3 -0.21 -26.34 -11.48
N THR A 4 -0.67 -25.40 -12.31
CA THR A 4 -1.93 -24.71 -12.10
C THR A 4 -2.73 -24.61 -13.39
N ASN A 5 -4.05 -24.68 -13.23
CA ASN A 5 -4.98 -24.53 -14.33
C ASN A 5 -5.07 -23.07 -14.79
N VAL A 6 -5.09 -22.86 -16.10
CA VAL A 6 -5.38 -21.58 -16.74
C VAL A 6 -6.89 -21.44 -16.91
N ILE A 7 -7.42 -20.32 -16.41
CA ILE A 7 -8.83 -19.96 -16.51
C ILE A 7 -9.06 -19.15 -17.78
N GLY A 8 -9.97 -19.63 -18.63
CA GLY A 8 -10.43 -18.87 -19.79
C GLY A 8 -11.42 -17.76 -19.43
N ILE A 9 -11.81 -16.94 -20.40
CA ILE A 9 -12.77 -15.83 -20.22
C ILE A 9 -14.11 -16.30 -19.64
N SER A 10 -14.52 -17.53 -19.96
CA SER A 10 -15.76 -18.16 -19.47
C SER A 10 -15.65 -18.76 -18.07
N GLY A 11 -14.50 -18.70 -17.41
CA GLY A 11 -14.26 -19.30 -16.09
C GLY A 11 -13.87 -20.79 -16.12
N ASN A 12 -13.92 -21.42 -17.29
CA ASN A 12 -13.55 -22.83 -17.44
C ASN A 12 -12.03 -23.02 -17.57
N PRO A 13 -11.47 -24.12 -17.04
CA PRO A 13 -10.06 -24.45 -17.22
C PRO A 13 -9.78 -24.80 -18.69
N LYS A 14 -8.79 -24.13 -19.30
CA LYS A 14 -8.39 -24.35 -20.70
C LYS A 14 -7.06 -25.09 -20.87
N GLY A 15 -6.20 -25.11 -19.85
CA GLY A 15 -4.89 -25.76 -19.89
C GLY A 15 -4.18 -25.76 -18.55
N GLU A 16 -3.01 -26.37 -18.48
CA GLU A 16 -2.13 -26.41 -17.31
C GLU A 16 -0.80 -25.71 -17.62
N ILE A 17 -0.30 -24.89 -16.69
CA ILE A 17 1.01 -24.25 -16.75
C ILE A 17 1.85 -24.65 -15.53
N SER A 18 3.16 -24.82 -15.72
CA SER A 18 4.12 -25.01 -14.63
C SER A 18 4.40 -23.69 -13.91
N LEU A 19 4.27 -23.70 -12.59
CA LEU A 19 4.60 -22.53 -11.77
C LEU A 19 6.12 -22.37 -11.58
N PRO A 20 6.63 -21.13 -11.64
CA PRO A 20 7.99 -20.79 -11.26
C PRO A 20 8.32 -21.13 -9.81
N GLU A 21 9.61 -21.30 -9.51
CA GLU A 21 10.11 -21.62 -8.16
C GLU A 21 9.75 -20.57 -7.10
N ILE A 22 9.52 -19.32 -7.51
CA ILE A 22 9.16 -18.19 -6.64
C ILE A 22 7.92 -18.51 -5.78
N PHE A 23 6.98 -19.30 -6.29
CA PHE A 23 5.77 -19.68 -5.54
C PHE A 23 6.07 -20.65 -4.38
N ASN A 24 7.18 -21.38 -4.44
CA ASN A 24 7.61 -22.33 -3.40
C ASN A 24 8.57 -21.71 -2.36
N GLU A 25 8.88 -20.42 -2.49
CA GLU A 25 9.78 -19.72 -1.57
C GLU A 25 9.22 -19.71 -0.13
N SER A 26 10.09 -19.65 0.87
CA SER A 26 9.66 -19.58 2.27
C SER A 26 8.88 -18.29 2.60
N TYR A 27 7.81 -18.44 3.40
CA TYR A 27 7.05 -17.31 3.90
C TYR A 27 7.81 -16.57 5.01
N ARG A 28 8.17 -15.30 4.76
CA ARG A 28 9.02 -14.43 5.59
C ARG A 28 8.35 -13.07 5.82
N PRO A 29 7.43 -12.98 6.81
CA PRO A 29 6.70 -11.74 7.10
C PRO A 29 7.60 -10.61 7.60
N ASP A 30 8.75 -10.94 8.20
CA ASP A 30 9.79 -9.99 8.65
C ASP A 30 10.33 -9.14 7.49
N LEU A 31 10.71 -9.79 6.39
CA LEU A 31 11.25 -9.11 5.21
C LEU A 31 10.19 -8.30 4.48
N ILE A 32 8.97 -8.84 4.39
CA ILE A 32 7.82 -8.15 3.79
C ILE A 32 7.54 -6.86 4.55
N LYS A 33 7.49 -6.92 5.89
CA LYS A 33 7.24 -5.76 6.74
C LYS A 33 8.30 -4.68 6.51
N LYS A 34 9.59 -5.04 6.54
CA LYS A 34 10.69 -4.08 6.34
C LYS A 34 10.64 -3.43 4.95
N ALA A 35 10.38 -4.21 3.90
CA ALA A 35 10.29 -3.69 2.54
C ALA A 35 9.09 -2.73 2.36
N VAL A 36 7.94 -3.05 2.95
CA VAL A 36 6.73 -2.20 2.88
C VAL A 36 6.92 -0.91 3.67
N LEU A 37 7.47 -0.98 4.89
CA LEU A 37 7.75 0.22 5.69
C LEU A 37 8.73 1.15 4.96
N ALA A 38 9.79 0.62 4.37
CA ALA A 38 10.72 1.41 3.59
C ALA A 38 10.12 2.02 2.32
N ALA A 39 9.21 1.30 1.64
CA ALA A 39 8.49 1.86 0.49
C ALA A 39 7.56 3.01 0.93
N GLN A 40 6.88 2.88 2.06
CA GLN A 40 6.02 3.93 2.62
C GLN A 40 6.82 5.14 3.11
N ALA A 41 7.95 4.88 3.76
CA ALA A 41 8.88 5.88 4.27
C ALA A 41 9.32 6.86 3.17
N LYS A 42 9.66 6.33 1.98
CA LYS A 42 10.09 7.12 0.81
C LYS A 42 9.02 8.03 0.22
N ARG A 43 7.73 7.79 0.50
CA ARG A 43 6.63 8.62 0.01
C ARG A 43 6.21 9.72 0.98
N TYR A 44 6.81 9.78 2.18
CA TYR A 44 6.51 10.85 3.11
C TYR A 44 6.93 12.20 2.55
N GLN A 45 6.02 13.16 2.61
CA GLN A 45 6.33 14.55 2.30
C GLN A 45 6.95 15.21 3.55
N PRO A 46 8.07 15.93 3.41
CA PRO A 46 8.65 16.72 4.49
C PRO A 46 7.63 17.70 5.07
N TYR A 47 7.65 17.86 6.39
CA TYR A 47 6.77 18.80 7.09
C TYR A 47 7.49 19.42 8.28
N GLY A 48 7.12 20.65 8.58
CA GLY A 48 7.61 21.41 9.73
C GLY A 48 6.90 22.76 9.82
N PRO A 49 6.95 23.43 10.99
CA PRO A 49 6.52 24.81 11.10
C PRO A 49 7.54 25.75 10.42
N ARG A 50 7.17 27.01 10.23
CA ARG A 50 8.10 28.07 9.82
C ARG A 50 9.24 28.20 10.84
N LEU A 51 10.47 28.42 10.36
CA LEU A 51 11.69 28.45 11.19
C LEU A 51 11.59 29.37 12.43
N TYR A 52 11.00 30.55 12.27
CA TYR A 52 10.85 31.55 13.34
C TYR A 52 9.46 31.55 14.01
N ALA A 53 8.66 30.50 13.83
CA ALA A 53 7.33 30.41 14.44
C ALA A 53 7.40 30.53 15.98
N GLY A 54 6.67 31.50 16.54
CA GLY A 54 6.67 31.78 17.98
C GLY A 54 7.91 32.50 18.51
N MET A 55 8.84 32.89 17.64
CA MET A 55 10.09 33.60 17.97
C MET A 55 10.13 35.05 17.48
N GLU A 56 9.28 35.43 16.51
CA GLU A 56 9.13 36.79 15.97
C GLU A 56 8.48 37.75 16.99
N THR A 57 9.12 37.96 18.15
CA THR A 57 8.68 38.85 19.22
C THR A 57 9.87 39.59 19.83
N SER A 58 9.66 40.79 20.35
CA SER A 58 10.68 41.58 21.06
C SER A 58 10.90 41.15 22.52
N ALA A 59 10.42 39.98 22.92
CA ALA A 59 10.31 39.61 24.33
C ALA A 59 11.67 39.45 25.04
N VAL A 60 11.77 40.03 26.24
CA VAL A 60 12.96 40.01 27.12
C VAL A 60 12.52 39.67 28.54
N SER A 61 13.38 39.02 29.34
CA SER A 61 13.08 38.77 30.75
C SER A 61 13.19 40.06 31.57
N TRP A 62 12.29 40.26 32.52
CA TRP A 62 12.34 41.41 33.42
C TRP A 62 13.35 41.28 34.56
N GLY A 63 13.98 40.11 34.73
CA GLY A 63 14.92 39.83 35.81
C GLY A 63 14.25 39.56 37.16
N SER A 64 15.06 39.50 38.22
CA SER A 64 14.63 39.32 39.61
C SER A 64 14.04 40.60 40.22
N GLY A 65 13.49 40.49 41.44
CA GLY A 65 13.06 41.66 42.23
C GLY A 65 11.67 42.23 41.90
N ARG A 66 10.89 41.55 41.05
CA ARG A 66 9.56 42.04 40.59
C ARG A 66 8.38 41.16 41.00
N GLY A 67 8.58 40.16 41.87
CA GLY A 67 7.51 39.25 42.31
C GLY A 67 6.90 38.38 41.19
N VAL A 68 7.60 38.23 40.06
CA VAL A 68 7.12 37.44 38.90
C VAL A 68 8.20 36.50 38.37
N ALA A 69 7.77 35.44 37.68
CA ALA A 69 8.68 34.50 37.02
C ALA A 69 9.55 35.21 35.96
N GLN A 70 10.83 34.79 35.87
CA GLN A 70 11.87 35.35 34.98
C GLN A 70 11.74 34.90 33.51
N ILE A 71 10.51 34.64 33.05
CA ILE A 71 10.22 34.25 31.67
C ILE A 71 10.25 35.50 30.77
N PRO A 72 10.70 35.41 29.50
CA PRO A 72 10.64 36.52 28.56
C PRO A 72 9.20 37.03 28.36
N ARG A 73 9.01 38.34 28.51
CA ARG A 73 7.73 39.04 28.31
C ARG A 73 7.87 40.08 27.21
N ILE A 74 6.80 40.34 26.48
CA ILE A 74 6.75 41.39 25.44
C ILE A 74 7.10 42.73 26.08
N VAL A 75 7.95 43.55 25.46
CA VAL A 75 8.46 44.80 26.07
C VAL A 75 7.32 45.75 26.46
N THR A 76 6.29 45.84 25.63
CA THR A 76 5.14 46.74 25.82
C THR A 76 4.05 46.17 26.72
N GLY A 77 4.21 44.97 27.30
CA GLY A 77 3.17 44.34 28.10
C GLY A 77 3.64 43.26 29.07
N SER A 78 2.72 42.62 29.76
CA SER A 78 3.04 41.60 30.76
C SER A 78 3.00 40.16 30.23
N ARG A 79 2.64 39.96 28.95
CA ARG A 79 2.45 38.63 28.37
C ARG A 79 3.78 37.93 28.09
N ALA A 80 3.91 36.68 28.55
CA ALA A 80 5.04 35.81 28.25
C ALA A 80 5.05 35.39 26.77
N ALA A 81 6.25 35.28 26.17
CA ALA A 81 6.44 34.89 24.77
C ALA A 81 7.77 34.11 24.60
N ARG A 82 8.03 33.61 23.38
CA ARG A 82 9.20 32.78 22.99
C ARG A 82 9.30 31.41 23.65
N VAL A 83 8.71 31.20 24.83
CA VAL A 83 8.85 29.94 25.58
C VAL A 83 7.74 28.93 25.27
N PRO A 84 8.02 27.62 25.29
CA PRO A 84 7.03 26.59 24.92
C PRO A 84 5.77 26.53 25.79
N GLN A 85 5.89 26.87 27.07
CA GLN A 85 4.75 26.90 27.99
C GLN A 85 3.84 28.12 27.81
N ALA A 86 4.28 29.14 27.05
CA ALA A 86 3.49 30.34 26.81
C ALA A 86 2.56 30.18 25.61
N VAL A 87 1.34 30.72 25.69
CA VAL A 87 0.39 30.74 24.59
C VAL A 87 0.94 31.58 23.43
N GLY A 88 1.23 30.92 22.31
CA GLY A 88 1.85 31.54 21.12
C GLY A 88 3.38 31.53 21.11
N GLY A 89 4.02 30.88 22.09
CA GLY A 89 5.47 30.65 22.09
C GLY A 89 5.91 29.53 21.14
N ARG A 90 7.22 29.36 20.97
CA ARG A 90 7.78 28.32 20.09
C ARG A 90 7.58 26.92 20.69
N ALA A 91 7.44 25.90 19.86
CA ALA A 91 7.64 24.52 20.31
C ALA A 91 9.14 24.27 20.61
N ALA A 92 9.45 23.48 21.64
CA ALA A 92 10.85 23.19 22.02
C ALA A 92 11.59 22.35 20.96
N HIS A 93 10.94 21.30 20.45
CA HIS A 93 11.48 20.40 19.43
C HIS A 93 10.47 20.25 18.28
N PRO A 94 10.29 21.30 17.46
CA PRO A 94 9.36 21.21 16.33
C PRO A 94 9.86 20.21 15.29
N PRO A 95 8.96 19.54 14.55
CA PRO A 95 9.35 18.68 13.44
C PRO A 95 10.09 19.51 12.39
N LYS A 96 11.24 19.03 11.97
CA LYS A 96 12.09 19.69 10.98
C LYS A 96 11.83 19.14 9.58
N PRO A 97 11.73 20.00 8.55
CA PRO A 97 11.69 19.56 7.16
C PRO A 97 12.96 18.79 6.76
N GLU A 98 14.12 19.12 7.36
CA GLU A 98 15.41 18.48 7.04
C GLU A 98 15.55 17.07 7.61
N ALA A 99 14.64 16.62 8.48
CA ALA A 99 14.74 15.30 9.10
C ALA A 99 14.53 14.20 8.06
N ASP A 100 15.56 13.37 7.85
CA ASP A 100 15.49 12.18 7.01
C ASP A 100 14.55 11.15 7.62
N ARG A 101 13.48 10.85 6.88
CA ARG A 101 12.46 9.86 7.23
C ARG A 101 12.48 8.68 6.27
N THR A 102 13.48 8.59 5.41
CA THR A 102 13.62 7.48 4.48
C THR A 102 14.25 6.28 5.19
N GLU A 103 13.83 5.08 4.80
CA GLU A 103 14.46 3.85 5.27
C GLU A 103 15.16 3.15 4.11
N LYS A 104 16.39 2.71 4.36
CA LYS A 104 17.20 1.98 3.37
C LYS A 104 16.93 0.49 3.46
N VAL A 105 16.72 -0.14 2.31
CA VAL A 105 16.60 -1.60 2.15
C VAL A 105 17.52 -2.05 1.03
N ASN A 106 18.23 -3.15 1.25
CA ASN A 106 19.14 -3.71 0.28
C ASN A 106 18.39 -4.25 -0.95
N LYS A 107 19.00 -4.18 -2.13
CA LYS A 107 18.38 -4.69 -3.37
C LYS A 107 18.02 -6.18 -3.25
N LYS A 108 18.93 -7.01 -2.71
CA LYS A 108 18.71 -8.45 -2.48
C LYS A 108 17.55 -8.72 -1.51
N GLU A 109 17.54 -8.00 -0.39
CA GLU A 109 16.47 -8.10 0.62
C GLU A 109 15.10 -7.71 0.04
N ARG A 110 15.05 -6.64 -0.77
CA ARG A 110 13.84 -6.22 -1.46
C ARG A 110 13.34 -7.28 -2.44
N ARG A 111 14.23 -7.90 -3.23
CA ARG A 111 13.87 -8.98 -4.16
C ARG A 111 13.31 -10.19 -3.40
N LEU A 112 13.97 -10.60 -2.33
CA LEU A 112 13.51 -11.72 -1.49
C LEU A 112 12.15 -11.44 -0.84
N ALA A 113 11.90 -10.20 -0.42
CA ALA A 113 10.59 -9.79 0.10
C ALA A 113 9.48 -9.86 -0.97
N ILE A 114 9.79 -9.57 -2.25
CA ILE A 114 8.83 -9.76 -3.35
C ILE A 114 8.54 -11.26 -3.53
N ARG A 115 9.58 -12.11 -3.61
CA ARG A 115 9.41 -13.56 -3.76
C ARG A 115 8.53 -14.14 -2.65
N SER A 116 8.83 -13.78 -1.40
CA SER A 116 8.06 -14.24 -0.25
C SER A 116 6.61 -13.73 -0.26
N ALA A 117 6.38 -12.50 -0.72
CA ALA A 117 5.03 -11.97 -0.89
C ALA A 117 4.25 -12.66 -2.02
N VAL A 118 4.91 -13.07 -3.10
CA VAL A 118 4.31 -13.86 -4.19
C VAL A 118 3.98 -15.28 -3.73
N SER A 119 4.88 -15.96 -3.03
CA SER A 119 4.59 -17.29 -2.47
C SER A 119 3.36 -17.26 -1.55
N ALA A 120 3.20 -16.21 -0.75
CA ALA A 120 2.04 -16.05 0.12
C ALA A 120 0.69 -15.96 -0.63
N THR A 121 0.68 -15.63 -1.94
CA THR A 121 -0.57 -15.57 -2.72
C THR A 121 -1.03 -16.94 -3.23
N ALA A 122 -0.13 -17.93 -3.26
CA ALA A 122 -0.48 -19.32 -3.57
C ALA A 122 -1.16 -20.02 -2.38
N ASN A 123 -0.89 -19.60 -1.15
CA ASN A 123 -1.48 -20.22 0.04
C ASN A 123 -2.89 -19.68 0.32
N ALA A 124 -3.91 -20.51 0.09
CA ALA A 124 -5.32 -20.19 0.32
C ALA A 124 -5.65 -19.82 1.77
N GLU A 125 -4.97 -20.42 2.76
CA GLU A 125 -5.20 -20.11 4.18
C GLU A 125 -4.76 -18.69 4.51
N LEU A 126 -3.60 -18.25 4.02
CA LEU A 126 -3.11 -16.88 4.21
C LEU A 126 -4.03 -15.86 3.55
N VAL A 127 -4.51 -16.15 2.34
CA VAL A 127 -5.41 -15.27 1.58
C VAL A 127 -6.77 -15.13 2.28
N ARG A 128 -7.31 -16.23 2.83
CA ARG A 128 -8.53 -16.21 3.64
C ARG A 128 -8.32 -15.53 4.99
N ALA A 129 -7.19 -15.75 5.67
CA ALA A 129 -6.86 -15.11 6.94
C ALA A 129 -6.76 -13.57 6.80
N ARG A 130 -6.30 -13.07 5.64
CA ARG A 130 -6.35 -11.64 5.30
C ARG A 130 -7.77 -11.10 5.13
N GLY A 131 -8.74 -12.00 4.93
CA GLY A 131 -10.17 -11.71 4.85
C GLY A 131 -10.74 -11.63 3.43
N HIS A 132 -10.00 -12.09 2.41
CA HIS A 132 -10.52 -12.16 1.04
C HIS A 132 -11.66 -13.17 0.92
N LYS A 133 -12.67 -12.84 0.11
CA LYS A 133 -13.80 -13.73 -0.17
C LYS A 133 -13.70 -14.27 -1.60
N PHE A 134 -13.59 -15.58 -1.73
CA PHE A 134 -13.57 -16.29 -3.01
C PHE A 134 -14.19 -17.67 -2.80
N GLU A 135 -14.73 -18.25 -3.87
CA GLU A 135 -15.37 -19.56 -3.82
C GLU A 135 -14.38 -20.66 -3.41
N GLN A 136 -14.88 -21.70 -2.71
CA GLN A 136 -14.02 -22.81 -2.26
C GLN A 136 -13.46 -23.67 -3.41
N SER A 137 -14.12 -23.63 -4.57
CA SER A 137 -13.72 -24.29 -5.81
C SER A 137 -12.47 -23.70 -6.44
N VAL A 138 -12.09 -22.46 -6.07
CA VAL A 138 -11.02 -21.72 -6.71
C VAL A 138 -9.67 -22.17 -6.17
N GLN A 139 -8.83 -22.69 -7.07
CA GLN A 139 -7.45 -23.06 -6.78
C GLN A 139 -6.53 -21.84 -6.90
N LEU A 140 -5.63 -21.67 -5.94
CA LEU A 140 -4.62 -20.61 -5.95
C LEU A 140 -3.24 -21.22 -6.28
N PRO A 141 -2.34 -20.46 -6.94
CA PRO A 141 -2.54 -19.13 -7.52
C PRO A 141 -3.45 -19.14 -8.75
N LEU A 142 -4.17 -18.03 -8.97
CA LEU A 142 -5.08 -17.88 -10.10
C LEU A 142 -4.33 -17.43 -11.35
N VAL A 143 -4.46 -18.20 -12.43
CA VAL A 143 -3.86 -17.90 -13.74
C VAL A 143 -4.97 -17.72 -14.77
N ALA A 144 -4.92 -16.61 -15.49
CA ALA A 144 -5.88 -16.23 -16.52
C ALA A 144 -5.23 -16.26 -17.91
N GLU A 145 -5.99 -16.70 -18.91
CA GLU A 145 -5.59 -16.70 -20.31
C GLU A 145 -5.20 -15.29 -20.80
N ASN A 146 -4.21 -15.20 -21.70
CA ASN A 146 -3.76 -13.91 -22.23
C ASN A 146 -4.87 -13.08 -22.91
N ALA A 147 -5.91 -13.72 -23.44
CA ALA A 147 -7.07 -13.04 -24.02
C ALA A 147 -7.80 -12.11 -23.03
N VAL A 148 -7.61 -12.27 -21.71
CA VAL A 148 -8.16 -11.35 -20.70
C VAL A 148 -7.52 -9.97 -20.79
N GLN A 149 -6.31 -9.84 -21.35
CA GLN A 149 -5.59 -8.57 -21.51
C GLN A 149 -6.27 -7.63 -22.50
N ASP A 150 -7.00 -8.19 -23.47
CA ASP A 150 -7.68 -7.45 -24.53
C ASP A 150 -9.07 -6.92 -24.11
N LEU A 151 -9.50 -7.18 -22.87
CA LEU A 151 -10.79 -6.73 -22.36
C LEU A 151 -10.81 -5.20 -22.19
N THR A 152 -11.53 -4.54 -23.10
CA THR A 152 -11.63 -3.08 -23.14
C THR A 152 -12.71 -2.53 -22.20
N LYS A 153 -13.80 -3.27 -21.98
CA LYS A 153 -14.95 -2.78 -21.18
C LYS A 153 -14.92 -3.35 -19.77
N THR A 154 -15.17 -2.50 -18.77
CA THR A 154 -15.30 -2.93 -17.37
C THR A 154 -16.39 -3.99 -17.18
N LYS A 155 -17.46 -3.96 -17.99
CA LYS A 155 -18.54 -4.97 -17.92
C LYS A 155 -18.03 -6.38 -18.23
N GLU A 156 -17.12 -6.51 -19.19
CA GLU A 156 -16.52 -7.79 -19.58
C GLU A 156 -15.61 -8.30 -18.47
N VAL A 157 -14.80 -7.42 -17.86
CA VAL A 157 -13.98 -7.75 -16.68
C VAL A 157 -14.85 -8.24 -15.52
N VAL A 158 -16.01 -7.60 -15.28
CA VAL A 158 -16.96 -8.06 -14.25
C VAL A 158 -17.51 -9.45 -14.56
N GLN A 159 -17.83 -9.74 -15.82
CA GLN A 159 -18.30 -11.06 -16.25
C GLN A 159 -17.22 -12.12 -16.03
N PHE A 160 -15.97 -11.82 -16.40
CA PHE A 160 -14.82 -12.68 -16.15
C PHE A 160 -14.63 -12.96 -14.65
N LEU A 161 -14.61 -11.92 -13.80
CA LEU A 161 -14.42 -12.10 -12.35
C LEU A 161 -15.54 -12.89 -11.68
N LYS A 162 -16.77 -12.81 -12.21
CA LYS A 162 -17.89 -13.64 -11.76
C LYS A 162 -17.70 -15.09 -12.17
N ALA A 163 -17.31 -15.33 -13.43
CA ALA A 163 -17.04 -16.66 -13.94
C ALA A 163 -15.86 -17.33 -13.22
N ALA A 164 -14.86 -16.55 -12.82
CA ALA A 164 -13.71 -17.01 -12.03
C ALA A 164 -13.99 -17.17 -10.52
N GLY A 165 -15.20 -16.90 -10.04
CA GLY A 165 -15.59 -17.11 -8.63
C GLY A 165 -14.94 -16.15 -7.61
N VAL A 166 -14.45 -14.99 -8.06
CA VAL A 166 -13.73 -14.02 -7.21
C VAL A 166 -14.41 -12.65 -7.10
N PHE A 167 -15.53 -12.46 -7.78
CA PHE A 167 -16.25 -11.18 -7.79
C PHE A 167 -16.77 -10.75 -6.41
N GLU A 168 -17.03 -11.70 -5.51
CA GLU A 168 -17.44 -11.39 -4.12
C GLU A 168 -16.41 -10.54 -3.38
N ASP A 169 -15.11 -10.68 -3.69
CA ASP A 169 -14.07 -9.86 -3.05
C ASP A 169 -14.16 -8.39 -3.47
N VAL A 170 -14.56 -8.12 -4.71
CA VAL A 170 -14.80 -6.76 -5.23
C VAL A 170 -16.01 -6.15 -4.54
N LEU A 171 -17.09 -6.93 -4.37
CA LEU A 171 -18.27 -6.48 -3.62
C LEU A 171 -17.93 -6.16 -2.17
N ARG A 172 -17.15 -7.01 -1.50
CA ARG A 172 -16.61 -6.75 -0.14
C ARG A 172 -15.85 -5.43 -0.08
N ALA A 173 -15.05 -5.10 -1.10
CA ALA A 173 -14.31 -3.85 -1.13
C ALA A 173 -15.19 -2.62 -1.40
N LYS A 174 -16.24 -2.78 -2.21
CA LYS A 174 -17.24 -1.74 -2.48
C LYS A 174 -18.04 -1.40 -1.22
N GLU A 175 -18.56 -2.42 -0.52
CA GLU A 175 -19.32 -2.26 0.74
C GLU A 175 -18.42 -1.79 1.89
N GLY A 176 -17.14 -2.19 1.87
CA GLY A 176 -16.16 -1.83 2.87
C GLY A 176 -15.67 -0.38 2.85
N ARG A 177 -16.26 0.50 2.02
CA ARG A 177 -15.90 1.91 1.90
C ARG A 177 -16.49 2.72 3.05
N ASN A 178 -15.62 3.11 3.98
CA ASN A 178 -16.02 3.88 5.16
C ASN A 178 -15.38 5.27 5.20
N ILE A 179 -16.01 6.21 5.91
CA ILE A 179 -15.39 7.50 6.23
C ILE A 179 -14.27 7.27 7.24
N ARG A 180 -13.10 7.85 6.98
CA ARG A 180 -11.93 7.75 7.85
C ARG A 180 -12.19 8.43 9.20
N ALA A 181 -11.96 7.70 10.27
CA ALA A 181 -12.00 8.24 11.63
C ALA A 181 -10.88 9.27 11.87
N GLY A 182 -11.16 10.26 12.73
CA GLY A 182 -10.20 11.30 13.12
C GLY A 182 -10.03 12.44 12.10
N ARG A 183 -9.02 13.28 12.32
CA ARG A 183 -8.78 14.53 11.55
C ARG A 183 -8.26 14.30 10.13
N GLY A 184 -7.79 13.10 9.79
CA GLY A 184 -7.30 12.77 8.46
C GLY A 184 -8.35 12.98 7.35
N LYS A 185 -9.64 12.87 7.70
CA LYS A 185 -10.75 13.11 6.78
C LYS A 185 -10.81 14.53 6.22
N LEU A 186 -10.29 15.51 6.97
CA LEU A 186 -10.21 16.92 6.56
C LEU A 186 -9.00 17.21 5.66
N ARG A 187 -8.02 16.29 5.60
CA ARG A 187 -6.75 16.47 4.87
C ARG A 187 -6.75 15.72 3.53
N GLY A 188 -7.85 15.77 2.79
CA GLY A 188 -8.02 15.10 1.50
C GLY A 188 -8.16 13.57 1.54
N ARG A 189 -8.14 12.95 2.73
CA ARG A 189 -8.18 11.47 2.91
C ARG A 189 -9.48 11.01 3.56
N ARG A 190 -10.62 11.51 3.06
CA ARG A 190 -11.96 11.32 3.65
C ARG A 190 -12.42 9.86 3.66
N TYR A 191 -12.22 9.12 2.58
CA TYR A 191 -12.66 7.73 2.47
C TYR A 191 -11.50 6.76 2.71
N LYS A 192 -11.81 5.62 3.34
CA LYS A 192 -10.93 4.46 3.49
C LYS A 192 -11.56 3.31 2.70
N ASN A 193 -10.89 2.92 1.61
CA ASN A 193 -11.29 1.79 0.78
C ASN A 193 -10.52 0.53 1.20
N ARG A 194 -11.14 -0.64 1.07
CA ARG A 194 -10.44 -1.93 1.24
C ARG A 194 -9.68 -2.29 -0.04
N LYS A 195 -8.59 -3.05 0.10
CA LYS A 195 -7.83 -3.61 -1.04
C LYS A 195 -8.36 -5.01 -1.34
N SER A 196 -8.85 -5.20 -2.56
CA SER A 196 -9.34 -6.47 -3.10
C SER A 196 -8.24 -7.13 -3.95
N LEU A 197 -8.59 -7.53 -5.17
CA LEU A 197 -7.73 -8.21 -6.12
C LEU A 197 -6.56 -7.33 -6.60
N LEU A 198 -5.47 -8.00 -6.92
CA LEU A 198 -4.40 -7.48 -7.76
C LEU A 198 -4.41 -8.28 -9.05
N ILE A 199 -4.48 -7.62 -10.20
CA ILE A 199 -4.34 -8.26 -11.50
C ILE A 199 -2.96 -7.93 -12.02
N VAL A 200 -2.18 -8.96 -12.37
CA VAL A 200 -0.86 -8.80 -12.96
C VAL A 200 -0.94 -9.17 -14.43
N ALA A 201 -0.65 -8.19 -15.30
CA ALA A 201 -0.75 -8.29 -16.75
C ALA A 201 0.43 -7.54 -17.40
N ASP A 202 0.57 -7.62 -18.73
CA ASP A 202 1.60 -6.85 -19.44
C ASP A 202 1.26 -5.36 -19.52
N GLU A 203 2.30 -4.52 -19.64
CA GLU A 203 2.22 -3.05 -19.56
C GLU A 203 1.23 -2.43 -20.56
N ASP A 204 1.11 -3.01 -21.76
CA ASP A 204 0.28 -2.50 -22.85
C ASP A 204 -1.18 -3.01 -22.81
N SER A 205 -1.57 -3.73 -21.77
CA SER A 205 -2.91 -4.33 -21.69
C SER A 205 -4.03 -3.31 -21.51
N ALA A 206 -5.16 -3.53 -22.21
CA ALA A 206 -6.37 -2.71 -22.05
C ALA A 206 -6.96 -2.81 -20.62
N LEU A 207 -6.57 -3.85 -19.87
CA LEU A 207 -6.93 -4.09 -18.46
C LEU A 207 -6.61 -2.91 -17.53
N PHE A 208 -5.52 -2.18 -17.78
CA PHE A 208 -5.20 -0.99 -16.97
C PHE A 208 -6.32 0.05 -17.00
N ASN A 209 -7.02 0.17 -18.13
CA ASN A 209 -8.14 1.10 -18.29
C ASN A 209 -9.46 0.48 -17.87
N SER A 210 -9.71 -0.78 -18.19
CA SER A 210 -11.00 -1.42 -17.96
C SER A 210 -11.23 -1.82 -16.49
N ALA A 211 -10.19 -2.25 -15.77
CA ALA A 211 -10.31 -2.72 -14.39
C ALA A 211 -10.12 -1.62 -13.32
N ARG A 212 -9.53 -0.46 -13.65
CA ARG A 212 -9.27 0.63 -12.66
C ARG A 212 -10.52 1.20 -11.97
N ASN A 213 -11.68 1.06 -12.60
CA ASN A 213 -12.95 1.55 -12.06
C ASN A 213 -13.54 0.61 -10.98
N LEU A 214 -13.06 -0.64 -10.91
CA LEU A 214 -13.53 -1.61 -9.92
C LEU A 214 -13.03 -1.25 -8.52
N ALA A 215 -13.89 -1.44 -7.53
CA ALA A 215 -13.60 -1.03 -6.16
C ALA A 215 -12.46 -1.88 -5.56
N GLY A 216 -11.32 -1.24 -5.30
CA GLY A 216 -10.20 -1.88 -4.60
C GLY A 216 -9.40 -2.86 -5.45
N VAL A 217 -9.62 -2.91 -6.77
CA VAL A 217 -8.82 -3.68 -7.72
C VAL A 217 -7.67 -2.80 -8.19
N ASP A 218 -6.44 -3.33 -8.17
CA ASP A 218 -5.28 -2.68 -8.77
C ASP A 218 -4.77 -3.55 -9.94
N VAL A 219 -4.30 -2.93 -11.02
CA VAL A 219 -3.64 -3.61 -12.15
C VAL A 219 -2.19 -3.14 -12.21
N VAL A 220 -1.26 -4.08 -12.39
CA VAL A 220 0.18 -3.84 -12.27
C VAL A 220 0.93 -4.72 -13.27
N SER A 221 2.05 -4.23 -13.79
CA SER A 221 2.95 -5.04 -14.62
C SER A 221 3.97 -5.81 -13.79
N VAL A 222 4.49 -6.91 -14.33
CA VAL A 222 5.50 -7.72 -13.61
C VAL A 222 6.76 -6.91 -13.28
N SER A 223 7.18 -6.01 -14.17
CA SER A 223 8.33 -5.10 -14.00
C SER A 223 8.12 -4.11 -12.84
N SER A 224 6.89 -3.66 -12.60
CA SER A 224 6.53 -2.63 -11.62
C SER A 224 5.96 -3.20 -10.31
N ILE A 225 5.96 -4.52 -10.16
CA ILE A 225 5.44 -5.18 -8.98
C ILE A 225 6.26 -4.82 -7.74
N SER A 226 5.56 -4.46 -6.65
CA SER A 226 6.18 -4.11 -5.38
C SER A 226 5.58 -4.92 -4.23
N THR A 227 6.37 -5.09 -3.17
CA THR A 227 5.93 -5.77 -1.95
C THR A 227 4.69 -5.12 -1.33
N GLU A 228 4.52 -3.80 -1.47
CA GLU A 228 3.34 -3.12 -0.95
C GLU A 228 2.07 -3.44 -1.74
N LEU A 229 2.19 -3.69 -3.04
CA LEU A 229 1.05 -4.07 -3.87
C LEU A 229 0.60 -5.50 -3.54
N LEU A 230 1.55 -6.41 -3.31
CA LEU A 230 1.30 -7.80 -2.93
C LEU A 230 0.90 -7.97 -1.46
N ALA A 231 1.43 -7.15 -0.55
CA ALA A 231 1.20 -7.21 0.88
C ALA A 231 0.85 -5.82 1.47
N PRO A 232 -0.28 -5.20 1.07
CA PRO A 232 -0.58 -3.85 1.50
C PRO A 232 -0.88 -3.82 3.00
N GLY A 233 -0.20 -2.90 3.69
CA GLY A 233 -0.24 -2.81 5.15
C GLY A 233 0.60 -3.86 5.86
N THR A 234 1.63 -4.43 5.23
CA THR A 234 2.52 -5.47 5.77
C THR A 234 1.88 -6.85 5.95
N HIS A 235 0.64 -7.02 5.47
CA HIS A 235 -0.10 -8.28 5.51
C HIS A 235 -0.08 -8.94 4.13
N ALA A 236 0.62 -10.07 4.04
CA ALA A 236 0.75 -10.88 2.82
C ALA A 236 -0.53 -11.67 2.52
N GLY A 237 -0.57 -12.35 1.36
CA GLY A 237 -1.74 -13.12 0.92
C GLY A 237 -2.82 -12.22 0.32
N ARG A 238 -2.45 -11.22 -0.49
CA ARG A 238 -3.44 -10.53 -1.32
C ARG A 238 -3.92 -11.48 -2.41
N LEU A 239 -5.22 -11.52 -2.68
CA LEU A 239 -5.76 -12.29 -3.80
C LEU A 239 -5.24 -11.72 -5.13
N THR A 240 -4.49 -12.53 -5.88
CA THR A 240 -3.83 -12.11 -7.13
C THR A 240 -4.26 -12.97 -8.30
N ILE A 241 -4.60 -12.33 -9.42
CA ILE A 241 -4.79 -12.99 -10.73
C ILE A 241 -3.56 -12.68 -11.58
N TRP A 242 -2.93 -13.71 -12.11
CA TRP A 242 -1.79 -13.61 -13.00
C TRP A 242 -2.22 -13.93 -14.44
N THR A 243 -1.71 -13.21 -15.43
CA THR A 243 -1.81 -13.67 -16.83
C THR A 243 -0.73 -14.70 -17.13
N GLU A 244 -0.95 -15.55 -18.14
CA GLU A 244 0.05 -16.54 -18.57
C GLU A 244 1.38 -15.87 -18.94
N SER A 245 1.33 -14.75 -19.68
CA SER A 245 2.52 -13.97 -20.04
C SER A 245 3.25 -13.42 -18.82
N ALA A 246 2.51 -13.00 -17.78
CA ALA A 246 3.09 -12.50 -16.55
C ALA A 246 3.83 -13.59 -15.77
N ILE A 247 3.34 -14.83 -15.79
CA ILE A 247 4.01 -15.97 -15.16
C ILE A 247 5.30 -16.33 -15.91
N ALA A 248 5.26 -16.34 -17.25
CA ALA A 248 6.46 -16.57 -18.04
C ALA A 248 7.53 -15.48 -17.77
N ALA A 249 7.12 -14.22 -17.66
CA ALA A 249 8.02 -13.11 -17.34
C ALA A 249 8.59 -13.18 -15.91
N LEU A 250 7.86 -13.76 -14.96
CA LEU A 250 8.31 -13.96 -13.57
C LEU A 250 9.47 -14.94 -13.45
N GLU A 251 9.58 -15.94 -14.32
CA GLU A 251 10.58 -17.01 -14.20
C GLU A 251 12.02 -16.50 -14.33
N GLY A 252 12.25 -15.46 -15.15
CA GLY A 252 13.56 -14.80 -15.29
C GLY A 252 13.73 -13.57 -14.38
N MET A 253 12.64 -13.04 -13.83
CA MET A 253 12.68 -11.85 -12.99
C MET A 253 12.81 -12.23 -11.52
N PHE A 254 13.73 -11.56 -10.83
CA PHE A 254 14.02 -11.77 -9.42
C PHE A 254 14.81 -13.04 -9.10
N VAL A 255 15.57 -13.68 -10.00
CA VAL A 255 16.66 -14.61 -9.60
C VAL A 255 17.81 -13.85 -8.93
#